data_AF-A0A195B163-F1
#
_entry.id   AF-A0A195B163-F1
#
_cell.length_a   1.000
_cell.length_b   1.000
_cell.length_c   1.000
_cell.angle_alpha   90.00
_cell.angle_beta   90.00
_cell.angle_gamma   90.00
#
_symmetry.space_group_name_H-M   'P 1'
#
loop_
_entity.id
_entity.type
_entity.pdbx_description
1 polymer ?
#
loop_
_entity_poly.entity_id
_entity_poly.type
_entity_poly.pdbx_seq_one_letter_code
_entity_poly.pdbx_strand_id
1 'polypeptide(L)'
;MEFIVLSTNVSRLHHLPPAISTEYFIDQQKHFYLLFFHISASFTIGSTALITTGSLLLAYLQHFCGMFKIASYRIKKTTHIYTLKDPSMQKEIWIYKDLIRAVDIHRKSMTFCNYFISRFQISFMLLIAFGVLSISLNIFRVRLVFYNGLHIISYKVQWYVTPLPIQRLILILLQRGNKSFGLKVGGLFVASLECFATLINASVSYFIVIYSMQS
;
A
#
# COMPACT_ATOMS: atom_id res chain seq x y z
N MET A 1 -2.16 -9.68 -74.02
CA MET A 1 -2.80 -8.75 -73.08
C MET A 1 -2.46 -9.26 -71.70
N GLU A 2 -1.43 -8.67 -71.11
CA GLU A 2 -0.87 -9.04 -69.81
C GLU A 2 -1.82 -8.63 -68.68
N PHE A 3 -1.94 -9.46 -67.65
CA PHE A 3 -2.15 -8.95 -66.30
C PHE A 3 -1.11 -9.61 -65.38
N ILE A 4 -0.16 -8.77 -65.00
CA ILE A 4 0.98 -9.05 -64.15
C ILE A 4 0.51 -9.34 -62.72
N VAL A 5 0.94 -10.49 -62.20
CA VAL A 5 0.96 -10.80 -60.77
C VAL A 5 1.91 -9.81 -60.10
N LEU A 6 1.40 -8.89 -59.30
CA LEU A 6 2.22 -8.07 -58.40
C LEU A 6 1.88 -8.42 -56.95
N SER A 7 2.66 -9.36 -56.39
CA SER A 7 2.71 -9.60 -54.95
C SER A 7 3.51 -8.48 -54.27
N THR A 8 2.86 -7.42 -53.81
CA THR A 8 3.47 -6.46 -52.88
C THR A 8 3.33 -6.99 -51.46
N ASN A 9 4.35 -7.79 -51.11
CA ASN A 9 4.92 -7.92 -49.77
C ASN A 9 5.34 -6.52 -49.24
N VAL A 10 5.37 -6.36 -47.90
CA VAL A 10 5.66 -5.14 -47.10
C VAL A 10 4.37 -4.32 -46.84
N SER A 11 3.74 -4.26 -45.66
CA SER A 11 4.24 -4.29 -44.28
C SER A 11 3.12 -4.72 -43.31
N ARG A 12 3.26 -5.87 -42.64
CA ARG A 12 2.53 -6.14 -41.39
C ARG A 12 3.13 -5.30 -40.27
N LEU A 13 2.73 -4.02 -40.22
CA LEU A 13 3.05 -3.14 -39.09
C LEU A 13 2.36 -3.72 -37.85
N HIS A 14 3.16 -4.16 -36.88
CA HIS A 14 2.67 -4.65 -35.59
C HIS A 14 1.90 -3.52 -34.90
N HIS A 15 0.57 -3.63 -34.86
CA HIS A 15 -0.29 -2.81 -34.04
C HIS A 15 0.00 -3.09 -32.55
N LEU A 16 0.95 -2.34 -31.99
CA LEU A 16 1.09 -2.12 -30.56
C LEU A 16 0.09 -1.00 -30.16
N PRO A 17 -0.58 -1.06 -29.00
CA PRO A 17 -1.52 -0.01 -28.59
C PRO A 17 -0.79 1.35 -28.45
N PRO A 18 -1.37 2.46 -28.96
CA PRO A 18 -0.76 3.78 -28.89
C PRO A 18 -1.05 4.39 -27.52
N ALA A 19 -0.04 4.45 -26.65
CA ALA A 19 -0.14 5.25 -25.42
C ALA A 19 1.13 6.03 -25.06
N ILE A 20 2.23 5.93 -25.83
CA ILE A 20 3.51 6.59 -25.48
C ILE A 20 4.25 7.18 -26.70
N SER A 21 3.59 7.32 -27.85
CA SER A 21 4.25 7.72 -29.11
C SER A 21 3.94 9.17 -29.54
N THR A 22 3.99 10.15 -28.62
CA THR A 22 3.59 11.53 -28.98
C THR A 22 4.60 12.66 -28.74
N GLU A 23 5.76 12.48 -28.08
CA GLU A 23 6.66 13.64 -27.85
C GLU A 23 8.16 13.43 -28.12
N TYR A 24 8.64 12.25 -28.53
CA TYR A 24 10.07 11.92 -28.49
C TYR A 24 10.72 11.65 -29.86
N PHE A 25 10.35 12.44 -30.87
CA PHE A 25 10.95 12.34 -32.22
C PHE A 25 11.99 13.43 -32.52
N ILE A 26 12.60 14.04 -31.49
CA ILE A 26 13.72 14.99 -31.63
C ILE A 26 14.89 14.51 -30.75
N ASP A 27 15.92 13.97 -31.41
CA ASP A 27 17.20 13.42 -30.91
C ASP A 27 17.15 12.21 -29.94
N GLN A 28 16.86 11.01 -30.49
CA GLN A 28 16.68 9.76 -29.74
C GLN A 28 17.89 9.29 -28.91
N GLN A 29 19.12 9.73 -29.18
CA GLN A 29 20.31 9.21 -28.48
C GLN A 29 20.78 10.12 -27.34
N LYS A 30 20.71 11.45 -27.51
CA LYS A 30 21.13 12.44 -26.48
C LYS A 30 20.11 12.59 -25.35
N HIS A 31 18.81 12.48 -25.65
CA HIS A 31 17.77 12.56 -24.62
C HIS A 31 17.58 11.23 -23.86
N PHE A 32 17.90 10.08 -24.46
CA PHE A 32 17.79 8.77 -23.80
C PHE A 32 18.62 8.69 -22.52
N TYR A 33 19.90 9.08 -22.56
CA TYR A 33 20.76 9.09 -21.38
C TYR A 33 20.28 10.06 -20.30
N LEU A 34 19.76 11.23 -20.70
CA LEU A 34 19.24 12.23 -19.77
C LEU A 34 17.95 11.75 -19.11
N LEU A 35 17.04 11.13 -19.86
CA LEU A 35 15.81 10.52 -19.35
C LEU A 35 16.11 9.35 -18.41
N PHE A 36 17.04 8.46 -18.81
CA PHE A 36 17.47 7.34 -17.98
C PHE A 36 18.11 7.82 -16.67
N PHE A 37 18.95 8.86 -16.76
CA PHE A 37 19.53 9.52 -15.60
C PHE A 37 18.46 10.13 -14.70
N HIS A 38 17.47 10.82 -15.25
CA HIS A 38 16.37 11.41 -14.49
C HIS A 38 15.50 10.35 -13.80
N ILE A 39 15.18 9.25 -14.48
CA ILE A 39 14.43 8.12 -13.89
C ILE A 39 15.23 7.48 -12.76
N SER A 40 16.53 7.25 -12.97
CA SER A 40 17.42 6.65 -11.96
C SER A 40 17.59 7.56 -10.75
N ALA A 41 17.79 8.86 -10.97
CA ALA A 41 17.89 9.87 -9.91
C ALA A 41 16.59 10.00 -9.13
N SER A 42 15.44 10.06 -9.80
CA SER A 42 14.13 10.09 -9.15
C SER A 42 13.91 8.83 -8.30
N PHE A 43 14.27 7.65 -8.82
CA PHE A 43 14.16 6.39 -8.10
C PHE A 43 15.06 6.32 -6.85
N THR A 44 16.31 6.79 -6.94
CA THR A 44 17.22 6.81 -5.78
C THR A 44 16.78 7.82 -4.73
N ILE A 45 16.29 8.99 -5.14
CA ILE A 45 15.72 9.99 -4.22
C ILE A 45 14.48 9.42 -3.52
N GLY A 46 13.56 8.80 -4.26
CA GLY A 46 12.37 8.18 -3.69
C GLY A 46 12.71 7.06 -2.71
N SER A 47 13.66 6.19 -3.07
CA SER A 47 14.09 5.07 -2.23
C SER A 47 14.78 5.53 -0.95
N THR A 48 15.69 6.51 -1.05
CA THR A 48 16.37 7.07 0.12
C THR A 48 15.40 7.79 1.05
N ALA A 49 14.45 8.57 0.52
CA ALA A 49 13.42 9.23 1.32
C ALA A 49 12.52 8.22 2.04
N LEU A 50 12.12 7.13 1.38
CA LEU A 50 11.28 6.09 1.95
C LEU A 50 12.02 5.31 3.05
N ILE A 51 13.27 4.91 2.79
CA ILE A 51 14.12 4.24 3.80
C ILE A 51 14.38 5.17 4.98
N THR A 52 14.67 6.45 4.75
CA THR A 52 14.94 7.43 5.80
C THR A 52 13.71 7.65 6.67
N THR A 53 12.55 7.87 6.05
CA THR A 53 11.29 8.08 6.78
C THR A 53 10.89 6.84 7.58
N GLY A 54 11.03 5.64 6.98
CA GLY A 54 10.77 4.37 7.66
C GLY A 54 11.73 4.10 8.82
N SER A 55 13.02 4.36 8.62
CA SER A 55 14.05 4.18 9.66
C SER A 55 13.86 5.16 10.81
N LEU A 56 13.51 6.41 10.52
CA LEU A 56 13.21 7.41 11.54
C LEU A 56 12.00 7.01 12.39
N LEU A 57 10.92 6.52 11.75
CA LEU A 57 9.74 5.99 12.43
C LEU A 57 10.10 4.80 13.36
N LEU A 58 10.89 3.84 12.87
CA LEU A 58 11.35 2.69 13.66
C LEU A 58 12.25 3.12 14.83
N ALA A 59 13.19 4.04 14.59
CA ALA A 59 14.07 4.57 15.62
C ALA A 59 13.28 5.28 16.73
N TYR A 60 12.27 6.07 16.35
CA TYR A 60 11.34 6.67 17.30
C TYR A 60 10.64 5.60 18.13
N LEU A 61 9.97 4.62 17.50
CA LEU A 61 9.28 3.52 18.19
C LEU A 61 10.22 2.77 19.15
N GLN A 62 11.44 2.47 18.72
CA GLN A 62 12.44 1.80 19.54
C GLN A 62 12.86 2.64 20.75
N HIS A 63 13.01 3.97 20.57
CA HIS A 63 13.26 4.89 21.66
C HIS A 63 12.10 4.91 22.68
N PHE A 64 10.84 4.95 22.22
CA PHE A 64 9.67 4.85 23.10
C PHE A 64 9.66 3.55 23.90
N CYS A 65 9.80 2.42 23.22
CA CYS A 65 9.83 1.10 23.86
C CYS A 65 10.99 0.99 24.86
N GLY A 66 12.15 1.57 24.55
CA GLY A 66 13.30 1.65 25.45
C GLY A 66 13.00 2.42 26.74
N MET A 67 12.40 3.60 26.61
CA MET A 67 11.98 4.43 27.76
C MET A 67 10.99 3.69 28.67
N PHE A 68 10.00 2.98 28.11
CA PHE A 68 9.06 2.17 28.89
C PHE A 68 9.74 0.97 29.58
N LYS A 69 10.69 0.31 28.91
CA LYS A 69 11.44 -0.81 29.48
C LYS A 69 12.28 -0.37 30.67
N ILE A 70 12.93 0.80 30.57
CA ILE A 70 13.68 1.41 31.68
C ILE A 70 12.75 1.78 32.84
N ALA A 71 11.61 2.41 32.56
CA ALA A 71 10.63 2.76 33.59
C ALA A 71 10.10 1.51 34.30
N SER A 72 9.74 0.45 33.55
CA SER A 72 9.27 -0.83 34.09
C SER A 72 10.32 -1.51 34.98
N TYR A 73 11.59 -1.50 34.56
CA TYR A 73 12.69 -2.06 35.35
C TYR A 73 12.84 -1.33 36.70
N ARG A 74 12.82 0.01 36.69
CA ARG A 74 12.89 0.82 37.92
C ARG A 74 11.73 0.51 38.86
N ILE A 75 10.51 0.44 38.35
CA ILE A 75 9.32 0.09 39.15
C ILE A 75 9.49 -1.28 39.80
N LYS A 76 9.80 -2.32 39.01
CA LYS A 76 9.98 -3.69 39.52
C LYS A 76 11.08 -3.79 40.59
N LYS A 77 12.21 -3.10 40.36
CA LYS A 77 13.33 -3.06 41.32
C LYS A 77 12.92 -2.41 42.64
N THR A 78 12.22 -1.29 42.58
CA THR A 78 11.73 -0.56 43.76
C THR A 78 10.72 -1.39 44.55
N THR A 79 9.76 -2.05 43.87
CA THR A 79 8.79 -2.94 44.52
C THR A 79 9.48 -4.11 45.22
N HIS A 80 10.45 -4.76 44.58
CA HIS A 80 11.17 -5.90 45.17
C HIS A 80 12.01 -5.50 46.40
N ILE A 81 12.66 -4.34 46.39
CA ILE A 81 13.42 -3.83 47.54
C ILE A 81 12.48 -3.52 48.72
N TYR A 82 11.29 -2.99 48.44
CA TYR A 82 10.28 -2.69 49.46
C TYR A 82 9.76 -3.98 50.14
N THR A 83 9.52 -5.04 49.37
CA THR A 83 9.02 -6.32 49.91
C THR A 83 10.03 -7.06 50.80
N LEU A 84 11.33 -6.88 50.57
CA LEU A 84 12.39 -7.63 51.26
C LEU A 84 12.97 -6.97 52.51
N LYS A 85 12.58 -5.73 52.84
CA LYS A 85 13.30 -4.95 53.84
C LYS A 85 12.37 -4.24 54.81
N ASP A 86 12.66 -4.36 56.11
CA ASP A 86 12.06 -3.54 57.16
C ASP A 86 12.59 -2.09 57.02
N PRO A 87 11.75 -1.08 56.73
CA PRO A 87 12.22 0.19 56.23
C PRO A 87 12.72 1.10 57.36
N SER A 88 14.02 1.42 57.32
CA SER A 88 14.53 2.64 57.99
C SER A 88 13.94 3.88 57.30
N MET A 89 13.39 4.83 58.06
CA MET A 89 12.65 6.02 57.56
C MET A 89 13.31 6.74 56.36
N GLN A 90 14.65 6.93 56.37
CA GLN A 90 15.35 7.57 55.24
C GLN A 90 15.30 6.76 53.94
N LYS A 91 15.41 5.43 54.00
CA LYS A 91 15.35 4.56 52.81
C LYS A 91 13.98 4.63 52.14
N GLU A 92 12.91 4.74 52.93
CA GLU A 92 11.54 4.88 52.44
C GLU A 92 11.37 6.15 51.60
N ILE A 93 11.90 7.28 52.07
CA ILE A 93 11.85 8.57 51.36
C ILE A 93 12.58 8.49 50.00
N TRP A 94 13.75 7.85 49.96
CA TRP A 94 14.51 7.67 48.71
C TRP A 94 13.79 6.75 47.72
N ILE A 95 13.19 5.65 48.19
CA ILE A 95 12.41 4.69 47.39
C ILE A 95 11.16 5.37 46.81
N TYR A 96 10.42 6.11 47.64
CA TYR A 96 9.23 6.84 47.22
C TYR A 96 9.55 7.89 46.14
N LYS A 97 10.69 8.59 46.28
CA LYS A 97 11.16 9.56 45.29
C LYS A 97 11.50 8.91 43.93
N ASP A 98 12.10 7.72 43.93
CA ASP A 98 12.40 7.00 42.69
C ASP A 98 11.13 6.45 42.03
N LEU A 99 10.13 6.02 42.81
CA LEU A 99 8.81 5.63 42.31
C LEU A 99 8.07 6.79 41.65
N ILE A 100 8.01 7.96 42.31
CA ILE A 100 7.42 9.17 41.72
C ILE A 100 8.09 9.51 40.40
N ARG A 101 9.43 9.46 40.35
CA ARG A 101 10.18 9.73 39.12
C ARG A 101 9.86 8.72 38.02
N ALA A 102 9.71 7.43 38.35
CA ALA A 102 9.32 6.42 37.37
C ALA A 102 7.90 6.63 36.83
N VAL A 103 6.96 7.00 37.70
CA VAL A 103 5.57 7.34 37.33
C VAL A 103 5.52 8.59 36.46
N ASP A 104 6.31 9.63 36.77
CA ASP A 104 6.41 10.85 35.97
C ASP A 104 6.97 10.57 34.57
N ILE A 105 8.06 9.79 34.47
CA ILE A 105 8.62 9.34 33.18
C ILE A 105 7.59 8.54 32.38
N HIS A 106 6.83 7.65 33.03
CA HIS A 106 5.78 6.88 32.39
C HIS A 106 4.66 7.78 31.86
N ARG A 107 4.18 8.72 32.67
CA ARG A 107 3.14 9.70 32.28
C ARG A 107 3.60 10.53 31.09
N LYS A 108 4.81 11.08 31.14
CA LYS A 108 5.38 11.90 30.06
C LYS A 108 5.56 11.09 28.77
N SER A 109 5.99 9.83 28.88
CA SER A 109 6.10 8.91 27.75
C SER A 109 4.73 8.63 27.12
N MET A 110 3.70 8.41 27.92
CA MET A 110 2.32 8.19 27.44
C MET A 110 1.76 9.43 26.72
N THR A 111 1.95 10.63 27.28
CA THR A 111 1.55 11.88 26.61
C THR A 111 2.24 12.04 25.26
N PHE A 112 3.54 11.77 25.19
CA PHE A 112 4.30 11.85 23.95
C PHE A 112 3.87 10.77 22.94
N CYS A 113 3.55 9.54 23.38
CA CYS A 113 2.97 8.50 22.52
C CYS A 113 1.62 8.93 21.93
N ASN A 114 0.72 9.51 22.72
CA ASN A 114 -0.56 10.00 22.21
C ASN A 114 -0.37 11.11 21.16
N TYR A 115 0.56 12.03 21.41
CA TYR A 115 0.92 13.06 20.43
C TYR A 115 1.49 12.45 19.14
N PHE A 116 2.37 11.46 19.27
CA PHE A 116 2.97 10.75 18.13
C PHE A 116 1.92 10.01 17.31
N ILE A 117 1.07 9.21 17.96
CA ILE A 117 -0.03 8.48 17.31
C ILE A 117 -0.93 9.47 16.59
N SER A 118 -1.38 10.54 17.26
CA SER A 118 -2.25 11.55 16.66
C SER A 118 -1.62 12.20 15.43
N ARG A 119 -0.32 12.53 15.49
CA ARG A 119 0.39 13.18 14.38
C ARG A 119 0.50 12.29 13.14
N PHE A 120 0.77 11.00 13.32
CA PHE A 120 0.96 10.07 12.20
C PHE A 120 -0.32 9.35 11.78
N GLN A 121 -1.38 9.35 12.59
CA GLN A 121 -2.65 8.68 12.31
C GLN A 121 -3.23 9.09 10.94
N ILE A 122 -3.31 10.40 10.67
CA ILE A 122 -3.84 10.90 9.38
C ILE A 122 -2.97 10.42 8.21
N SER A 123 -1.65 10.47 8.36
CA SER A 123 -0.71 10.03 7.33
C SER A 123 -0.86 8.53 7.01
N PHE A 124 -0.99 7.67 8.02
CA PHE A 124 -1.22 6.25 7.82
C PHE A 124 -2.56 5.95 7.16
N MET A 125 -3.64 6.66 7.56
CA MET A 125 -4.95 6.50 6.93
C MET A 125 -4.90 6.83 5.44
N LEU A 126 -4.23 7.93 5.07
CA LEU A 126 -4.03 8.31 3.67
C LEU A 126 -3.18 7.27 2.91
N LEU A 127 -2.09 6.80 3.51
CA LEU A 127 -1.20 5.80 2.90
C LEU A 127 -1.97 4.49 2.60
N ILE A 128 -2.80 4.03 3.53
CA ILE A 128 -3.64 2.84 3.34
C ILE A 128 -4.65 3.08 2.21
N ALA A 129 -5.30 4.25 2.18
CA ALA A 129 -6.27 4.58 1.12
C ALA A 129 -5.61 4.60 -0.28
N PHE A 130 -4.47 5.29 -0.43
CA PHE A 130 -3.72 5.31 -1.69
C PHE A 130 -3.19 3.93 -2.08
N GLY A 131 -2.73 3.13 -1.10
CA GLY A 131 -2.30 1.76 -1.32
C GLY A 131 -3.42 0.88 -1.87
N VAL A 132 -4.60 0.91 -1.24
CA VAL A 132 -5.78 0.15 -1.69
C VAL A 132 -6.26 0.62 -3.05
N LEU A 133 -6.28 1.94 -3.31
CA LEU A 133 -6.67 2.50 -4.60
C LEU A 133 -5.71 2.04 -5.71
N SER A 134 -4.40 2.12 -5.46
CA SER A 134 -3.37 1.67 -6.39
C SER A 134 -3.50 0.18 -6.71
N ILE A 135 -3.67 -0.68 -5.69
CA ILE A 135 -3.86 -2.12 -5.88
C ILE A 135 -5.14 -2.39 -6.68
N SER A 136 -6.24 -1.71 -6.36
CA SER A 136 -7.52 -1.86 -7.06
C SER A 136 -7.42 -1.47 -8.53
N LEU A 137 -6.76 -0.35 -8.83
CA LEU A 137 -6.50 0.09 -10.20
C LEU A 137 -5.60 -0.90 -10.95
N ASN A 138 -4.56 -1.43 -10.31
CA ASN A 138 -3.70 -2.44 -10.92
C ASN A 138 -4.46 -3.73 -11.26
N ILE A 139 -5.32 -4.22 -10.35
CA ILE A 139 -6.20 -5.38 -10.61
C ILE A 139 -7.14 -5.09 -11.78
N PHE A 140 -7.75 -3.90 -11.82
CA PHE A 140 -8.63 -3.49 -12.92
C PHE A 140 -7.88 -3.45 -14.26
N ARG A 141 -6.66 -2.91 -14.29
CA ARG A 141 -5.83 -2.88 -15.51
C ARG A 141 -5.51 -4.29 -16.02
N VAL A 142 -5.10 -5.20 -15.13
CA VAL A 142 -4.84 -6.60 -15.51
C VAL A 142 -6.10 -7.26 -16.09
N ARG A 143 -7.26 -7.01 -15.47
CA ARG A 143 -8.55 -7.51 -15.97
C ARG A 143 -8.87 -7.00 -17.37
N LEU A 144 -8.69 -5.70 -17.61
CA LEU A 144 -8.93 -5.06 -18.90
C LEU A 144 -8.03 -5.63 -19.99
N VAL A 145 -6.73 -5.78 -19.70
CA VAL A 145 -5.76 -6.37 -20.64
C VAL A 145 -6.15 -7.81 -21.00
N PHE A 146 -6.53 -8.61 -20.00
CA PHE A 146 -6.99 -9.99 -20.22
C PHE A 146 -8.27 -10.05 -21.06
N TYR A 147 -9.26 -9.19 -20.76
CA TYR A 147 -10.51 -9.13 -21.52
C TYR A 147 -10.26 -8.72 -22.98
N ASN A 148 -9.48 -7.66 -23.20
CA ASN A 148 -9.13 -7.20 -24.55
C ASN A 148 -8.36 -8.29 -25.33
N GLY A 149 -7.45 -9.01 -24.67
CA GLY A 149 -6.74 -10.14 -25.27
C GLY A 149 -7.68 -11.26 -25.70
N LEU A 150 -8.61 -11.67 -24.83
CA LEU A 150 -9.62 -12.68 -25.16
C LEU A 150 -10.54 -12.23 -26.30
N HIS A 151 -10.95 -10.96 -26.31
CA HIS A 151 -11.79 -10.38 -27.35
C HIS A 151 -11.10 -10.43 -28.72
N ILE A 152 -9.83 -10.02 -28.79
CA ILE A 152 -9.01 -10.11 -30.02
C ILE A 152 -8.90 -11.56 -30.51
N ILE A 153 -8.69 -12.52 -29.60
CA ILE A 153 -8.62 -13.95 -29.95
C ILE A 153 -9.96 -14.43 -30.51
N SER A 154 -11.09 -14.07 -29.90
CA SER A 154 -12.44 -14.45 -30.36
C SER A 154 -12.85 -13.83 -31.70
N TYR A 155 -12.34 -12.66 -32.08
CA TYR A 155 -12.59 -12.13 -33.44
C TYR A 155 -11.73 -12.82 -34.50
N LYS A 156 -10.49 -13.18 -34.16
CA LYS A 156 -9.58 -13.83 -35.10
C LYS A 156 -9.87 -15.32 -35.29
N VAL A 157 -10.20 -16.01 -34.21
CA VAL A 157 -10.68 -17.39 -34.23
C VAL A 157 -12.17 -17.32 -34.47
N GLN A 158 -12.65 -17.74 -35.63
CA GLN A 158 -14.09 -17.88 -35.90
C GLN A 158 -14.69 -18.91 -34.93
N TRP A 159 -14.97 -18.48 -33.70
CA TRP A 159 -15.35 -19.32 -32.55
C TRP A 159 -16.67 -20.08 -32.78
N TYR A 160 -17.47 -19.62 -33.74
CA TYR A 160 -18.69 -20.29 -34.19
C TYR A 160 -18.42 -21.50 -35.11
N VAL A 161 -17.19 -21.64 -35.63
CA VAL A 161 -16.73 -22.74 -36.51
C VAL A 161 -15.91 -23.78 -35.73
N THR A 162 -15.42 -23.45 -34.53
CA THR A 162 -14.64 -24.38 -33.71
C THR A 162 -15.50 -25.54 -33.15
N PRO A 163 -14.93 -26.75 -32.98
CA PRO A 163 -15.65 -27.90 -32.44
C PRO A 163 -16.32 -27.59 -31.09
N LEU A 164 -17.53 -28.13 -30.89
CA LEU A 164 -18.37 -28.00 -29.68
C LEU A 164 -17.63 -28.03 -28.32
N PRO A 165 -16.67 -28.94 -28.05
CA PRO A 165 -15.94 -28.95 -26.78
C PRO A 165 -15.07 -27.70 -26.56
N ILE A 166 -14.48 -27.15 -27.62
CA ILE A 166 -13.64 -25.93 -27.57
C ILE A 166 -14.54 -24.69 -27.40
N GLN A 167 -15.67 -24.65 -28.10
CA GLN A 167 -16.65 -23.58 -27.99
C GLN A 167 -17.22 -23.45 -26.56
N ARG A 168 -17.52 -24.58 -25.90
CA ARG A 168 -17.92 -24.60 -24.49
C ARG A 168 -16.82 -24.08 -23.56
N LEU A 169 -15.55 -24.40 -23.82
CA LEU A 169 -14.42 -23.92 -23.03
C LEU A 169 -14.25 -22.39 -23.14
N ILE A 170 -14.41 -21.83 -24.34
CA ILE A 170 -14.35 -20.38 -24.60
C ILE A 170 -15.48 -19.65 -23.86
N LEU A 171 -16.70 -20.18 -23.90
CA LEU A 171 -17.84 -19.62 -23.16
C LEU A 171 -17.59 -19.63 -21.64
N ILE A 172 -17.04 -20.71 -21.10
CA ILE A 172 -16.66 -20.79 -19.67
C ILE A 172 -15.57 -19.75 -19.34
N LEU A 173 -14.56 -19.58 -20.20
CA LEU A 173 -13.50 -18.58 -20.02
C LEU A 173 -14.06 -17.14 -20.05
N LEU A 174 -14.96 -16.83 -20.97
CA LEU A 174 -15.62 -15.52 -21.05
C LEU A 174 -16.48 -15.26 -19.80
N GLN A 175 -17.27 -16.25 -19.38
CA GLN A 175 -18.13 -16.16 -18.21
C GLN A 175 -17.31 -16.08 -16.91
N ARG A 176 -16.15 -16.74 -16.84
CA ARG A 176 -15.23 -16.70 -15.70
C ARG A 176 -14.41 -15.41 -15.64
N GLY A 177 -14.03 -14.81 -16.78
CA GLY A 177 -13.40 -13.49 -16.83
C GLY A 177 -14.31 -12.34 -16.38
N ASN A 178 -15.62 -12.52 -16.51
CA ASN A 178 -16.63 -11.57 -16.01
C ASN A 178 -16.92 -11.73 -14.49
N LYS A 179 -16.46 -12.80 -13.84
CA LYS A 179 -16.54 -12.90 -12.37
C LYS A 179 -15.51 -11.98 -11.72
N SER A 180 -15.91 -11.27 -10.67
CA SER A 180 -15.07 -10.32 -9.94
C SER A 180 -13.79 -11.02 -9.47
N PHE A 181 -12.63 -10.57 -9.97
CA PHE A 181 -11.34 -10.95 -9.43
C PHE A 181 -11.17 -10.25 -8.08
N GLY A 182 -11.82 -10.82 -7.07
CA GLY A 182 -11.60 -10.42 -5.69
C GLY A 182 -10.36 -11.11 -5.16
N LEU A 183 -9.26 -10.38 -5.04
CA LEU A 183 -8.08 -10.88 -4.33
C LEU A 183 -8.48 -11.03 -2.86
N LYS A 184 -8.79 -12.26 -2.44
CA LYS A 184 -9.14 -12.59 -1.06
C LYS A 184 -7.87 -12.64 -0.23
N VAL A 185 -7.56 -11.56 0.48
CA VAL A 185 -6.46 -11.54 1.45
C VAL A 185 -6.97 -12.21 2.73
N GLY A 186 -6.41 -13.38 3.05
CA GLY A 186 -6.67 -14.10 4.31
C GLY A 186 -8.11 -14.56 4.56
N GLY A 187 -8.97 -14.59 3.52
CA GLY A 187 -10.38 -15.00 3.65
C GLY A 187 -11.33 -13.96 4.27
N LEU A 188 -10.80 -12.86 4.83
CA LEU A 188 -11.58 -11.79 5.46
C LEU A 188 -11.89 -10.61 4.53
N PHE A 189 -10.99 -10.26 3.61
CA PHE A 189 -11.15 -9.08 2.77
C PHE A 189 -10.96 -9.40 1.29
N VAL A 190 -11.94 -9.01 0.49
CA VAL A 190 -11.83 -8.95 -0.96
C VAL A 190 -11.27 -7.57 -1.31
N ALA A 191 -10.05 -7.52 -1.84
CA ALA A 191 -9.49 -6.29 -2.39
C ALA A 191 -10.27 -5.92 -3.67
N SER A 192 -11.40 -5.23 -3.50
CA SER A 192 -12.22 -4.68 -4.58
C SER A 192 -12.46 -3.18 -4.37
N LEU A 193 -12.76 -2.48 -5.48
CA LEU A 193 -13.20 -1.08 -5.46
C LEU A 193 -14.44 -0.89 -4.58
N GLU A 194 -15.30 -1.90 -4.52
CA GLU A 194 -16.49 -1.95 -3.69
C GLU A 194 -16.15 -1.94 -2.19
N CYS A 195 -15.14 -2.73 -1.77
CA CYS A 195 -14.65 -2.70 -0.39
C CYS A 195 -14.02 -1.35 -0.01
N PHE A 196 -13.40 -0.66 -0.97
CA PHE A 196 -12.88 0.68 -0.74
C PHE A 196 -14.01 1.72 -0.58
N ALA A 197 -15.03 1.65 -1.44
CA ALA A 197 -16.20 2.53 -1.37
C ALA A 197 -16.95 2.35 -0.05
N THR A 198 -17.14 1.12 0.43
CA THR A 198 -17.78 0.86 1.73
C THR A 198 -16.93 1.38 2.89
N LEU A 199 -15.60 1.25 2.83
CA LEU A 199 -14.69 1.78 3.85
C LEU A 199 -14.73 3.32 3.91
N ILE A 200 -14.74 4.00 2.77
CA ILE A 200 -14.89 5.46 2.72
C ILE A 200 -16.26 5.87 3.27
N ASN A 201 -17.34 5.23 2.83
CA ASN A 201 -18.67 5.54 3.35
C ASN A 201 -18.75 5.36 4.86
N ALA A 202 -18.24 4.24 5.40
CA ALA A 202 -18.19 4.01 6.84
C ALA A 202 -17.36 5.06 7.57
N SER A 203 -16.21 5.45 7.03
CA SER A 203 -15.35 6.48 7.62
C SER A 203 -16.04 7.85 7.64
N VAL A 204 -16.67 8.26 6.53
CA VAL A 204 -17.43 9.51 6.43
C VAL A 204 -18.62 9.49 7.38
N SER A 205 -19.38 8.39 7.44
CA SER A 205 -20.48 8.24 8.41
C SER A 205 -19.99 8.38 9.84
N TYR A 206 -18.85 7.78 10.20
CA TYR A 206 -18.28 7.87 11.55
C TYR A 206 -17.88 9.31 11.89
N PHE A 207 -17.23 10.02 10.96
CA PHE A 207 -16.89 11.43 11.12
C PHE A 207 -18.13 12.32 11.30
N ILE A 208 -19.18 12.10 10.49
CA ILE A 208 -20.44 12.83 10.58
C ILE A 208 -21.11 12.59 11.95
N VAL A 209 -21.14 11.35 12.44
CA VAL A 209 -21.74 11.02 13.74
C VAL A 209 -21.01 11.75 14.87
N ILE A 210 -19.68 11.69 14.91
CA ILE A 210 -18.89 12.40 15.93
C ILE A 210 -19.15 13.90 15.89
N TYR A 211 -19.18 14.49 14.69
CA TYR A 211 -19.46 15.91 14.53
C TYR A 211 -20.87 16.27 15.01
N SER A 212 -21.87 15.42 14.75
CA SER A 212 -23.25 15.64 15.19
C SER A 212 -23.44 15.56 16.71
N MET A 213 -22.62 14.77 17.40
CA MET A 213 -22.65 14.64 18.87
C MET A 213 -21.96 15.80 19.60
N GLN A 214 -21.23 16.65 18.87
CA GLN A 214 -20.52 17.82 19.41
C GLN A 214 -21.31 19.12 19.25
N SER A 215 -22.46 19.07 18.55
CA SER A 215 -23.48 20.11 18.47
C SER A 215 -24.52 19.94 19.58
#